data_AF-A0A2B7ZWF8-F1
#
_entry.id   AF-A0A2B7ZWF8-F1
#
_cell.length_a   1.000
_cell.length_b   1.000
_cell.length_c   1.000
_cell.angle_alpha   90.00
_cell.angle_beta   90.00
_cell.angle_gamma   90.00
#
_symmetry.space_group_name_H-M   'P 1'
#
loop_
_entity.id
_entity.type
_entity.pdbx_description
1 polymer ?
#
loop_
_entity_poly.entity_id
_entity_poly.type
_entity_poly.pdbx_seq_one_letter_code
_entity_poly.pdbx_strand_id
1 'polypeptide(L)' 'MLTKQELNDKLVSELKDMAEGIGVKNAKKFSKEELIYKILDQQAVKGETPPPPAEPQPERRRRRENVTHAAPVVAPTV' A
#
# COMPACT_ATOMS: atom_id res chain seq x y z
N MET A 1 10.45 -8.61 8.14
CA MET A 1 9.94 -7.74 7.06
C MET A 1 11.12 -7.01 6.47
N LEU A 2 11.28 -7.01 5.14
CA LEU A 2 12.31 -6.24 4.45
C LEU A 2 11.88 -4.78 4.34
N THR A 3 12.78 -3.84 4.58
CA THR A 3 12.48 -2.40 4.43
C THR A 3 12.83 -1.91 3.02
N LYS A 4 12.18 -0.82 2.57
CA LYS A 4 12.44 -0.23 1.23
C LYS A 4 13.93 0.00 0.95
N GLN A 5 14.70 0.32 1.98
CA GLN A 5 16.14 0.57 1.89
C GLN A 5 16.91 -0.72 1.56
N GLU A 6 16.60 -1.82 2.23
CA GLU A 6 17.23 -3.13 1.97
C GLU A 6 16.94 -3.66 0.57
N LEU A 7 15.77 -3.34 0.00
CA LEU A 7 15.48 -3.67 -1.39
C LEU A 7 16.22 -2.75 -2.38
N ASN A 8 16.57 -1.53 -1.97
CA ASN A 8 17.34 -0.61 -2.81
C ASN A 8 18.82 -0.98 -2.85
N ASP A 9 19.36 -1.61 -1.80
CA ASP A 9 20.76 -2.08 -1.82
C ASP A 9 20.95 -3.35 -2.67
N LYS A 10 19.85 -4.05 -3.00
CA LYS A 10 19.86 -5.23 -3.87
C LYS A 10 20.03 -4.89 -5.34
N LEU A 11 20.63 -5.83 -6.07
CA LEU A 11 20.78 -5.74 -7.51
C LEU A 11 19.43 -5.81 -8.22
N VAL A 12 19.31 -5.13 -9.36
CA VAL A 12 18.09 -5.18 -10.19
C VAL A 12 17.77 -6.63 -10.62
N SER A 13 18.80 -7.45 -10.83
CA SER A 13 18.62 -8.88 -11.12
C SER A 13 17.97 -9.63 -9.94
N GLU A 14 18.41 -9.38 -8.71
CA GLU A 14 17.82 -10.00 -7.51
C GLU A 14 16.38 -9.53 -7.27
N LEU A 15 16.10 -8.24 -7.53
CA LEU A 15 14.75 -7.70 -7.47
C LEU A 15 13.82 -8.37 -8.50
N LYS A 16 14.33 -8.66 -9.71
CA LYS A 16 13.56 -9.39 -10.73
C LYS A 16 13.26 -10.82 -10.29
N ASP A 17 14.26 -11.54 -9.78
CA ASP A 17 14.08 -12.91 -9.27
C ASP A 17 13.05 -12.96 -8.12
N MET A 18 13.14 -12.05 -7.14
CA MET A 18 12.16 -11.96 -6.06
C MET A 18 10.76 -11.62 -6.57
N ALA A 19 10.66 -10.68 -7.51
CA ALA A 19 9.40 -10.31 -8.14
C ALA A 19 8.78 -11.50 -8.90
N GLU A 20 9.56 -12.26 -9.65
CA GLU A 20 9.10 -13.47 -10.35
C GLU A 20 8.69 -14.56 -9.34
N GLY A 21 9.46 -14.78 -8.27
CA GLY A 21 9.17 -15.77 -7.23
C GLY A 21 7.89 -15.46 -6.43
N ILE A 22 7.54 -14.18 -6.25
CA ILE A 22 6.27 -13.79 -5.62
C ILE A 22 5.12 -13.58 -6.63
N GLY A 23 5.34 -13.84 -7.93
CA GLY A 23 4.28 -13.84 -8.95
C GLY A 23 4.03 -12.50 -9.65
N VAL A 24 4.95 -11.54 -9.57
CA VAL A 24 4.91 -10.29 -10.34
C VAL A 24 5.29 -10.57 -11.79
N LYS A 25 4.27 -10.62 -12.66
CA LYS A 25 4.44 -10.76 -14.11
C LYS A 25 5.11 -9.51 -14.70
N ASN A 26 5.97 -9.68 -15.69
CA ASN A 26 6.73 -8.60 -16.34
C ASN A 26 7.75 -7.88 -15.45
N ALA A 27 8.28 -8.52 -14.40
CA ALA A 27 9.38 -8.00 -13.57
C ALA A 27 10.53 -7.39 -14.40
N LYS A 28 10.84 -8.01 -15.54
CA LYS A 28 11.92 -7.58 -16.45
C LYS A 28 11.68 -6.22 -17.11
N LYS A 29 10.43 -5.77 -17.19
CA LYS A 29 10.02 -4.49 -17.80
C LYS A 29 9.91 -3.34 -16.80
N PHE A 30 9.94 -3.64 -15.51
CA PHE A 30 9.80 -2.63 -14.46
C PHE A 30 11.16 -2.01 -14.10
N SER A 31 11.11 -0.73 -13.75
CA SER A 31 12.27 -0.01 -13.20
C SER A 31 12.60 -0.50 -11.79
N LYS A 32 13.81 -0.22 -11.31
CA LYS A 32 14.24 -0.61 -9.95
C LYS A 32 13.23 -0.18 -8.88
N GLU A 33 12.78 1.07 -8.93
CA GLU A 33 11.78 1.58 -7.98
C GLU A 33 10.44 0.84 -8.08
N GLU A 34 9.94 0.60 -9.29
CA GLU A 34 8.68 -0.13 -9.50
C GLU A 34 8.76 -1.57 -8.99
N LEU A 35 9.91 -2.24 -9.16
CA LEU A 35 10.14 -3.57 -8.59
C LEU A 35 10.09 -3.51 -7.07
N ILE A 36 10.77 -2.55 -6.44
CA ILE A 36 10.78 -2.38 -4.98
C ILE A 36 9.35 -2.19 -4.45
N TYR A 37 8.56 -1.31 -5.07
CA TYR A 37 7.17 -1.06 -4.64
C TYR A 37 6.27 -2.29 -4.81
N LYS A 38 6.35 -2.98 -5.95
CA LYS A 38 5.56 -4.19 -6.21
C LYS A 38 5.93 -5.34 -5.28
N ILE A 39 7.21 -5.46 -4.93
CA ILE A 39 7.69 -6.49 -4.00
C ILE A 39 7.18 -6.20 -2.59
N LEU A 40 7.25 -4.95 -2.11
CA LEU A 40 6.71 -4.57 -0.80
C LEU A 40 5.21 -4.84 -0.70
N ASP A 41 4.46 -4.47 -1.72
CA ASP A 41 3.01 -4.71 -1.80
C ASP A 41 2.69 -6.22 -1.76
N GLN A 42 3.37 -7.01 -2.57
CA GLN A 42 3.14 -8.46 -2.60
C GLN A 42 3.62 -9.18 -1.34
N GLN A 43 4.67 -8.70 -0.68
CA GLN A 43 5.09 -9.23 0.63
C GLN A 43 4.07 -8.91 1.72
N ALA A 44 3.40 -7.76 1.66
CA ALA A 44 2.33 -7.41 2.57
C ALA A 44 1.08 -8.28 2.36
N VAL A 45 0.75 -8.60 1.10
CA VAL A 45 -0.40 -9.45 0.76
C VAL A 45 -0.14 -10.93 1.01
N LYS A 46 1.03 -11.45 0.64
CA LYS A 46 1.40 -12.86 0.87
C LYS A 46 1.81 -13.16 2.31
N GLY A 47 2.32 -12.16 3.02
CA GLY A 47 2.69 -12.23 4.42
C GLY A 47 1.49 -12.09 5.35
N GLU A 48 0.41 -12.83 5.07
CA GLU A 48 -0.76 -12.93 5.96
C GLU A 48 -0.37 -13.71 7.23
N THR A 49 0.45 -13.06 8.05
CA THR A 49 0.52 -13.17 9.50
C THR A 49 0.31 -11.74 9.99
N PRO A 50 -0.75 -11.47 10.76
CA PRO A 50 -1.30 -10.13 10.91
C PRO A 50 -0.27 -9.14 11.48
N PRO A 51 -0.19 -7.91 10.93
CA PRO A 51 0.75 -6.90 11.42
C PRO A 51 0.25 -6.28 12.74
N PRO A 52 1.13 -5.90 13.69
CA PRO A 52 0.77 -4.86 14.65
C PRO A 52 0.58 -3.54 13.89
N PRO A 53 -0.42 -2.72 14.25
CA PRO A 53 -0.85 -1.57 13.46
C PRO A 53 0.05 -0.35 13.72
N ALA A 54 0.74 0.16 12.70
CA ALA A 54 1.21 1.54 12.52
C ALA A 54 2.21 1.52 11.33
N GLU A 55 2.15 2.34 10.30
CA GLU A 55 1.78 3.76 10.25
C GLU A 55 1.05 4.07 8.93
N PRO A 56 -0.01 4.91 8.94
CA PRO A 56 -0.68 5.33 7.73
C PRO A 56 0.20 6.35 7.00
N GLN A 57 0.72 5.98 5.82
CA GLN A 57 1.28 6.97 4.90
C GLN A 57 0.12 7.87 4.41
N PRO A 58 0.17 9.18 4.66
CA PRO A 58 -0.93 10.08 4.34
C PRO A 58 -0.77 10.55 2.91
N GLU A 59 -1.20 9.75 1.92
CA GLU A 59 -1.25 10.27 0.56
C GLU A 59 -2.54 9.93 -0.20
N ARG A 60 -3.35 10.99 -0.36
CA ARG A 60 -4.32 11.22 -1.43
C ARG A 60 -5.62 10.42 -1.39
N ARG A 61 -6.46 10.77 -0.41
CA ARG A 61 -7.91 10.91 -0.64
C ARG A 61 -8.35 12.36 -0.41
N ARG A 62 -7.91 13.27 -1.29
CA ARG A 62 -8.74 14.44 -1.59
C ARG A 62 -9.85 13.97 -2.52
N ARG A 63 -11.06 14.48 -2.26
CA ARG A 63 -12.25 14.50 -3.12
C ARG A 63 -13.29 13.39 -2.89
N ARG A 64 -14.11 13.57 -1.87
CA ARG A 64 -15.49 14.03 -2.07
C ARG A 64 -16.00 14.70 -0.80
N GLU A 65 -15.99 16.02 -0.86
CA GLU A 65 -17.03 16.84 -0.25
C GLU A 65 -18.38 16.20 -0.64
N ASN A 66 -19.11 15.71 0.34
CA ASN A 66 -20.55 15.56 0.21
C ASN A 66 -21.17 16.05 1.51
N VAL A 67 -21.39 17.36 1.52
CA VAL A 67 -22.35 18.04 2.39
C VAL A 67 -23.61 17.18 2.46
N THR A 68 -23.92 16.63 3.62
CA THR A 68 -25.26 16.12 3.89
C THR A 68 -25.81 16.93 5.04
N HIS A 69 -26.63 17.92 4.67
CA HIS A 69 -27.60 18.55 5.54
C HIS A 69 -28.38 17.45 6.26
N ALA A 70 -28.29 17.38 7.59
CA ALA A 70 -29.25 16.69 8.41
C ALA A 70 -29.71 17.68 9.49
N ALA A 71 -30.82 18.34 9.19
CA ALA A 71 -31.54 19.19 10.13
C ALA A 71 -31.92 18.40 11.39
N PRO A 72 -31.71 18.93 12.61
CA PRO A 72 -32.39 18.40 13.76
C PRO A 72 -33.79 19.03 13.83
N VAL A 73 -34.78 18.36 13.25
CA VAL A 73 -36.15 18.51 13.73
C VAL A 73 -36.27 17.64 14.97
N VAL A 74 -36.35 18.26 16.15
CA VAL A 74 -37.28 17.86 17.22
C VAL A 74 -37.27 18.92 18.31
N ALA A 75 -38.39 19.65 18.39
CA ALA A 75 -38.73 20.47 19.54
C ALA A 75 -39.01 19.56 20.74
N PRO A 76 -38.57 19.91 21.96
CA PRO A 76 -39.10 19.26 23.15
C PRO A 76 -40.42 19.94 23.52
N THR A 77 -41.51 19.18 23.39
CA THR A 77 -42.73 19.40 24.16
C THR A 77 -42.48 18.86 25.57
N VAL A 78 -42.68 19.69 26.58
CA VAL A 78 -43.42 19.46 27.85
C VAL A 78 -43.39 20.76 28.64
#